data_AF-A0A0A0C0A8-F1
#
_entry.id   AF-A0A0A0C0A8-F1
#
_cell.length_a   1.000
_cell.length_b   1.000
_cell.length_c   1.000
_cell.angle_alpha   90.00
_cell.angle_beta   90.00
_cell.angle_gamma   90.00
#
_symmetry.space_group_name_H-M   'P 1'
#
loop_
_entity.id
_entity.type
_entity.pdbx_description
1 polymer ?
#
loop_
_entity_poly.entity_id
_entity_poly.type
_entity_poly.pdbx_seq_one_letter_code
_entity_poly.pdbx_strand_id
1 'polypeptide(L)'
;MCGRFASFRDAQELVDLFEVGPDGVPDEVTAITPSWNVAPTDPVRIVVERHPRDGQGPAERSLRAARWGLVPSWAKERSIGSRMINARSETVADKPAFRAALRARRCLVPAEGWYEWHRPGAAARGPKHPYWIHPEDGGPLALAGLFEFWRDPARADDDPGRWLVTTTVVTADASADPVLGPVHARRPVAL
;
A
#
# COMPACT_ATOMS: atom_id res chain seq x y z
N MET A 1 -2.10 12.87 6.31
CA MET A 1 -2.60 11.86 5.35
C MET A 1 -1.33 11.12 5.06
N CYS A 2 -1.24 9.86 5.43
CA CYS A 2 0.00 9.11 5.38
C CYS A 2 0.55 9.12 3.95
N GLY A 3 1.64 9.86 3.74
CA GLY A 3 2.16 10.17 2.41
C GLY A 3 3.59 9.69 2.21
N ARG A 4 4.22 9.10 3.22
CA ARG A 4 5.57 8.56 3.17
C ARG A 4 5.70 7.43 4.19
N PHE A 5 6.40 6.37 3.81
CA PHE A 5 6.72 5.27 4.72
C PHE A 5 8.12 4.71 4.43
N ALA A 6 8.64 3.89 5.34
CA ALA A 6 9.85 3.13 5.09
C ALA A 6 9.46 1.69 4.72
N SER A 7 10.17 1.13 3.75
CA SER A 7 10.14 -0.27 3.36
C SER A 7 11.57 -0.66 2.98
N PHE A 8 12.33 -1.19 3.94
CA PHE A 8 13.74 -1.52 3.76
C PHE A 8 14.10 -2.98 4.02
N ARG A 9 13.18 -3.81 4.52
CA ARG A 9 13.38 -5.27 4.57
C ARG A 9 13.55 -5.86 3.17
N ASP A 10 14.42 -6.86 3.08
CA ASP A 10 14.62 -7.58 1.84
C ASP A 10 13.45 -8.53 1.54
N ALA A 11 13.45 -9.11 0.33
CA ALA A 11 12.37 -9.99 -0.08
C ALA A 11 12.33 -11.30 0.73
N GLN A 12 13.47 -11.82 1.19
CA GLN A 12 13.54 -13.08 1.93
C GLN A 12 12.99 -12.90 3.36
N GLU A 13 13.32 -11.80 4.03
CA GLU A 13 12.73 -11.47 5.32
C GLU A 13 11.19 -11.40 5.25
N LEU A 14 10.67 -10.81 4.16
CA LEU A 14 9.22 -10.75 3.94
C LEU A 14 8.62 -12.12 3.61
N VAL A 15 9.37 -12.99 2.93
CA VAL A 15 8.95 -14.37 2.67
C VAL A 15 8.78 -15.13 3.97
N ASP A 16 9.76 -15.04 4.86
CA ASP A 16 9.77 -15.74 6.13
C ASP A 16 8.66 -15.20 7.05
N LEU A 17 8.53 -13.87 7.12
CA LEU A 17 7.53 -13.20 7.98
C LEU A 17 6.09 -13.48 7.56
N PHE A 18 5.82 -13.51 6.26
CA PHE A 18 4.46 -13.66 5.74
C PHE A 18 4.15 -15.07 5.24
N GLU A 19 5.05 -16.03 5.42
CA GLU A 19 4.92 -17.42 4.98
C GLU A 19 4.62 -17.52 3.47
N VAL A 20 5.38 -16.78 2.66
CA VAL A 20 5.22 -16.77 1.20
C VAL A 20 5.82 -18.06 0.61
N GLY A 21 5.11 -18.69 -0.32
CA GLY A 21 5.59 -19.90 -0.98
C GLY A 21 6.83 -19.66 -1.85
N PRO A 22 7.59 -20.71 -2.20
CA PRO A 22 8.85 -20.61 -2.95
C PRO A 22 8.72 -19.93 -4.32
N ASP A 23 7.60 -20.16 -5.03
CA ASP A 23 7.30 -19.52 -6.33
C ASP A 23 6.59 -18.16 -6.17
N GLY A 24 6.48 -17.68 -4.93
CA GLY A 24 5.73 -16.48 -4.56
C GLY A 24 6.50 -15.17 -4.72
N VAL A 25 7.73 -15.18 -5.24
CA VAL A 25 8.61 -14.00 -5.33
C VAL A 25 9.10 -13.77 -6.77
N PRO A 26 8.33 -13.02 -7.59
CA PRO A 26 8.76 -12.64 -8.93
C PRO A 26 9.98 -11.71 -8.94
N ASP A 27 10.73 -11.68 -10.06
CA ASP A 27 11.92 -10.84 -10.23
C ASP A 27 11.64 -9.34 -10.03
N GLU A 28 10.44 -8.85 -10.41
CA GLU A 28 10.09 -7.45 -10.20
C GLU A 28 9.98 -7.07 -8.70
N VAL A 29 9.76 -8.04 -7.81
CA VAL A 29 9.75 -7.83 -6.35
C VAL A 29 11.16 -7.70 -5.81
N THR A 30 12.10 -8.51 -6.30
CA THR A 30 13.50 -8.49 -5.86
C THR A 30 14.22 -7.26 -6.38
N ALA A 31 13.79 -6.72 -7.53
CA ALA A 31 14.30 -5.47 -8.10
C ALA A 31 13.96 -4.20 -7.30
N ILE A 32 12.97 -4.22 -6.40
CA ILE A 32 12.64 -3.06 -5.56
C ILE A 32 13.76 -2.86 -4.53
N THR A 33 14.35 -1.67 -4.46
CA THR A 33 15.42 -1.42 -3.48
C THR A 33 14.86 -1.02 -2.12
N PRO A 34 15.54 -1.39 -1.02
CA PRO A 34 15.25 -0.85 0.31
C PRO A 34 15.18 0.68 0.32
N SER A 35 14.18 1.25 1.00
CA SER A 35 13.99 2.70 1.08
C SER A 35 13.45 3.16 2.43
N TRP A 36 14.12 4.16 3.00
CA TRP A 36 13.66 4.91 4.17
C TRP A 36 12.67 6.03 3.81
N ASN A 37 12.34 6.20 2.53
CA ASN A 37 11.55 7.33 2.06
C ASN A 37 10.73 6.94 0.83
N VAL A 38 9.88 5.92 0.97
CA VAL A 38 8.91 5.55 -0.06
C VAL A 38 7.91 6.69 -0.21
N ALA A 39 7.80 7.20 -1.42
CA ALA A 39 6.92 8.30 -1.78
C ALA A 39 5.75 7.82 -2.64
N PRO A 40 4.68 8.64 -2.77
CA PRO A 40 3.60 8.37 -3.71
C PRO A 40 4.15 8.02 -5.09
N THR A 41 3.54 7.03 -5.73
CA THR A 41 3.88 6.55 -7.08
C THR A 41 5.10 5.65 -7.20
N ASP A 42 5.89 5.51 -6.14
CA ASP A 42 7.00 4.57 -6.10
C ASP A 42 6.51 3.11 -6.20
N PRO A 43 7.35 2.19 -6.72
CA PRO A 43 7.11 0.77 -6.62
C PRO A 43 7.27 0.30 -5.17
N VAL A 44 6.35 -0.53 -4.70
CA VAL A 44 6.32 -1.09 -3.36
C VAL A 44 6.03 -2.59 -3.41
N ARG A 45 6.46 -3.32 -2.38
CA ARG A 45 6.10 -4.72 -2.21
C ARG A 45 4.74 -4.80 -1.55
N ILE A 46 3.89 -5.70 -2.04
CA ILE A 46 2.64 -6.06 -1.37
C ILE A 46 2.57 -7.58 -1.19
N VAL A 47 1.98 -8.01 -0.09
CA VAL A 47 1.63 -9.42 0.15
C VAL A 47 0.19 -9.61 -0.29
N VAL A 48 -0.04 -10.58 -1.17
CA VAL A 48 -1.39 -10.96 -1.61
C VAL A 48 -1.63 -12.44 -1.33
N GLU A 49 -2.85 -12.78 -0.96
CA GLU A 49 -3.29 -14.16 -0.80
C GLU A 49 -4.28 -14.49 -1.92
N ARG A 50 -4.05 -15.61 -2.61
CA ARG A 50 -4.90 -16.04 -3.73
C ARG A 50 -5.08 -17.54 -3.74
N HIS A 51 -6.26 -17.97 -4.13
CA HIS A 51 -6.45 -19.37 -4.51
C HIS A 51 -5.73 -19.69 -5.82
N PRO A 52 -5.22 -20.92 -5.96
CA PRO A 52 -4.76 -21.47 -7.23
C PRO A 52 -5.78 -21.25 -8.35
N ARG A 53 -5.30 -21.04 -9.58
CA ARG A 53 -6.16 -20.69 -10.73
C ARG A 53 -7.13 -21.80 -11.12
N ASP A 54 -6.77 -23.05 -10.86
CA ASP A 54 -7.61 -24.23 -11.04
C ASP A 54 -8.63 -24.41 -9.90
N GLY A 55 -8.60 -23.55 -8.88
CA GLY A 55 -9.49 -23.57 -7.72
C GLY A 55 -9.23 -24.73 -6.77
N GLN A 56 -8.15 -25.49 -6.97
CA GLN A 56 -7.82 -26.66 -6.18
C GLN A 56 -6.64 -26.35 -5.27
N GLY A 57 -6.82 -26.54 -3.95
CA GLY A 57 -5.78 -26.30 -2.96
C GLY A 57 -6.01 -25.06 -2.08
N PRO A 58 -5.19 -24.92 -1.03
CA PRO A 58 -5.30 -23.80 -0.09
C PRO A 58 -4.97 -22.48 -0.79
N ALA A 59 -5.39 -21.36 -0.20
CA ALA A 59 -4.92 -20.06 -0.65
C ALA A 59 -3.43 -19.92 -0.37
N GLU A 60 -2.70 -19.37 -1.32
CA GLU A 60 -1.25 -19.18 -1.24
C GLU A 60 -0.92 -17.69 -1.19
N ARG A 61 0.06 -17.35 -0.35
CA ARG A 61 0.60 -16.00 -0.26
C ARG A 61 1.74 -15.82 -1.26
N SER A 62 1.77 -14.64 -1.86
CA SER A 62 2.83 -14.22 -2.77
C SER A 62 3.14 -12.75 -2.61
N LEU A 63 4.38 -12.36 -2.89
CA LEU A 63 4.78 -10.98 -3.06
C LEU A 63 4.45 -10.50 -4.48
N ARG A 64 4.10 -9.22 -4.59
CA ARG A 64 3.95 -8.52 -5.87
C ARG A 64 4.58 -7.15 -5.78
N ALA A 65 5.19 -6.71 -6.88
CA ALA A 65 5.54 -5.31 -7.07
C ALA A 65 4.26 -4.55 -7.47
N ALA A 66 3.97 -3.46 -6.79
CA ALA A 66 2.83 -2.61 -7.08
C ALA A 66 3.23 -1.14 -7.03
N ARG A 67 2.64 -0.32 -7.89
CA ARG A 67 2.76 1.14 -7.79
C ARG A 67 1.90 1.67 -6.64
N TRP A 68 2.46 2.44 -5.71
CA TRP A 68 1.66 3.08 -4.67
C TRP A 68 0.85 4.26 -5.22
N GLY A 69 -0.48 4.09 -5.27
CA GLY A 69 -1.41 4.98 -5.94
C GLY A 69 -2.29 4.18 -6.88
N LEU A 70 -3.44 3.71 -6.35
CA LEU A 70 -4.34 2.78 -7.01
C LEU A 70 -4.95 3.38 -8.28
N VAL A 71 -4.90 2.64 -9.37
CA VAL A 71 -5.58 2.98 -10.62
C VAL A 71 -6.76 2.04 -10.79
N PRO A 72 -8.01 2.53 -10.72
CA PRO A 72 -9.18 1.69 -10.92
C PRO A 72 -9.14 1.04 -12.30
N SER A 73 -9.61 -0.21 -12.42
CA SER A 73 -9.55 -0.98 -13.66
C SER A 73 -10.25 -0.31 -14.87
N TRP A 74 -11.24 0.55 -14.61
CA TRP A 74 -11.99 1.31 -15.62
C TRP A 74 -11.36 2.66 -15.99
N ALA A 75 -10.29 3.08 -15.29
CA ALA A 75 -9.66 4.36 -15.54
C ALA A 75 -9.00 4.39 -16.92
N LYS A 76 -9.12 5.54 -17.61
CA LYS A 76 -8.46 5.74 -18.91
C LYS A 76 -7.01 6.20 -18.79
N GLU A 77 -6.65 6.80 -17.66
CA GLU A 77 -5.33 7.37 -17.43
C GLU A 77 -4.71 6.85 -16.13
N ARG A 78 -3.42 6.49 -16.20
CA ARG A 78 -2.60 6.13 -15.03
C ARG A 78 -2.47 7.27 -14.00
N SER A 79 -2.53 8.52 -14.47
CA SER A 79 -2.32 9.74 -13.67
C SER A 79 -3.26 9.82 -12.46
N ILE A 80 -4.47 9.26 -12.56
CA ILE A 80 -5.48 9.26 -11.49
C ILE A 80 -4.96 8.62 -10.20
N GLY A 81 -4.05 7.64 -10.30
CA GLY A 81 -3.51 6.93 -9.15
C GLY A 81 -2.72 7.80 -8.18
N SER A 82 -2.16 8.92 -8.63
CA SER A 82 -1.49 9.90 -7.75
C SER A 82 -2.41 10.45 -6.65
N ARG A 83 -3.73 10.47 -6.90
CA ARG A 83 -4.75 10.94 -5.96
C ARG A 83 -5.35 9.82 -5.10
N MET A 84 -4.92 8.57 -5.33
CA MET A 84 -5.51 7.35 -4.74
C MET A 84 -4.45 6.54 -3.97
N ILE A 85 -3.51 7.23 -3.33
CA ILE A 85 -2.52 6.61 -2.44
C ILE A 85 -3.13 6.08 -1.14
N ASN A 86 -4.24 6.68 -0.68
CA ASN A 86 -4.96 6.28 0.52
C ASN A 86 -6.45 6.07 0.25
N ALA A 87 -7.04 5.06 0.89
CA ALA A 87 -8.47 4.82 0.94
C ALA A 87 -8.98 4.98 2.38
N ARG A 88 -10.07 5.71 2.58
CA ARG A 88 -10.65 5.91 3.93
C ARG A 88 -11.53 4.73 4.32
N SER A 89 -11.25 4.08 5.44
CA SER A 89 -12.00 2.91 5.93
C SER A 89 -13.50 3.18 6.04
N GLU A 90 -13.91 4.42 6.34
CA GLU A 90 -15.30 4.82 6.52
C GLU A 90 -16.10 4.85 5.21
N THR A 91 -15.44 4.94 4.06
CA THR A 91 -16.09 5.12 2.74
C THR A 91 -15.59 4.16 1.67
N VAL A 92 -14.62 3.30 2.00
CA VAL A 92 -13.95 2.41 1.04
C VAL A 92 -14.92 1.42 0.38
N ALA A 93 -16.00 1.04 1.08
CA ALA A 93 -17.04 0.16 0.56
C ALA A 93 -17.95 0.83 -0.49
N ASP A 94 -18.12 2.15 -0.43
CA ASP A 94 -19.06 2.88 -1.29
C ASP A 94 -18.37 3.52 -2.50
N LYS A 95 -17.10 3.90 -2.36
CA LYS A 95 -16.35 4.61 -3.41
C LYS A 95 -16.13 3.73 -4.64
N PRO A 96 -16.55 4.15 -5.85
CA PRO A 96 -16.36 3.37 -7.08
C PRO A 96 -14.91 2.98 -7.37
N ALA A 97 -13.95 3.79 -6.94
CA ALA A 97 -12.52 3.52 -7.10
C ALA A 97 -12.02 2.32 -6.27
N PHE A 98 -12.68 1.97 -5.17
CA PHE A 98 -12.16 1.00 -4.19
C PHE A 98 -13.09 -0.18 -3.94
N ARG A 99 -14.42 -0.01 -4.05
CA ARG A 99 -15.42 -1.01 -3.66
C ARG A 99 -15.22 -2.40 -4.30
N ALA A 100 -14.75 -2.43 -5.55
CA ALA A 100 -14.48 -3.69 -6.25
C ALA A 100 -13.21 -4.37 -5.73
N ALA A 101 -12.14 -3.59 -5.52
CA ALA A 101 -10.90 -4.07 -4.92
C ALA A 101 -11.11 -4.55 -3.48
N LEU A 102 -11.92 -3.84 -2.68
CA LEU A 102 -12.24 -4.22 -1.30
C LEU A 102 -12.81 -5.65 -1.21
N ARG A 103 -13.65 -6.05 -2.17
CA ARG A 103 -14.29 -7.37 -2.17
C ARG A 103 -13.36 -8.52 -2.55
N ALA A 104 -12.33 -8.27 -3.36
CA ALA A 104 -11.61 -9.34 -4.06
C ALA A 104 -10.09 -9.19 -4.11
N ARG A 105 -9.54 -8.01 -3.79
CA ARG A 105 -8.14 -7.64 -4.00
C ARG A 105 -7.60 -6.87 -2.81
N ARG A 106 -7.62 -7.54 -1.66
CA ARG A 106 -6.98 -7.07 -0.43
C ARG A 106 -5.51 -7.48 -0.45
N CYS A 107 -4.65 -6.65 0.12
CA CYS A 107 -3.23 -6.95 0.30
C CYS A 107 -2.73 -6.42 1.64
N LEU A 108 -1.56 -6.89 2.06
CA LEU A 108 -0.76 -6.23 3.06
C LEU A 108 0.30 -5.37 2.35
N VAL A 109 0.57 -4.19 2.89
CA VAL A 109 1.69 -3.34 2.50
C VAL A 109 2.68 -3.37 3.66
N PRO A 110 3.76 -4.16 3.57
CA PRO A 110 4.80 -4.19 4.58
C PRO A 110 5.48 -2.82 4.71
N ALA A 111 5.73 -2.39 5.93
CA ALA A 111 6.44 -1.15 6.23
C ALA A 111 7.14 -1.25 7.58
N GLU A 112 8.28 -0.60 7.79
CA GLU A 112 8.90 -0.53 9.12
C GLU A 112 8.35 0.63 9.96
N GLY A 113 7.58 1.50 9.32
CA GLY A 113 6.96 2.66 9.93
C GLY A 113 6.56 3.67 8.88
N TRP A 114 5.86 4.72 9.30
CA TRP A 114 5.46 5.81 8.42
C TRP A 114 5.85 7.18 8.97
N TYR A 115 5.86 8.15 8.06
CA TYR A 115 6.13 9.53 8.39
C TYR A 115 4.85 10.35 8.37
N GLU A 116 4.68 11.21 9.34
CA GLU A 116 3.59 12.18 9.36
C GLU A 116 4.09 13.54 9.82
N TRP A 117 3.48 14.61 9.30
CA TRP A 117 3.96 15.96 9.53
C TRP A 117 2.97 16.73 10.39
N HIS A 118 3.36 16.98 11.62
CA HIS A 118 2.59 17.73 12.59
C HIS A 118 2.86 19.24 12.45
N ARG A 119 1.84 20.06 12.71
CA ARG A 119 1.99 21.50 12.91
C ARG A 119 1.61 21.83 14.35
N PRO A 120 2.56 22.27 15.19
CA PRO A 120 2.25 22.70 16.54
C PRO A 120 1.31 23.91 16.55
N GLY A 121 0.19 23.80 17.26
CA GLY A 121 -0.79 24.87 17.46
C GLY A 121 -1.75 25.13 16.29
N ALA A 122 -2.74 26.01 16.49
CA ALA A 122 -3.72 26.43 15.47
C ALA A 122 -3.12 27.32 14.35
N ALA A 123 -1.80 27.36 14.21
CA ALA A 123 -1.12 28.23 13.26
C ALA A 123 -1.35 27.74 11.82
N ALA A 124 -2.04 28.56 11.02
CA ALA A 124 -2.26 28.31 9.60
C ALA A 124 -0.96 28.35 8.76
N ARG A 125 0.15 28.80 9.34
CA ARG A 125 1.46 28.98 8.70
C ARG A 125 2.59 28.60 9.66
N GLY A 126 3.68 28.04 9.12
CA GLY A 126 4.84 27.59 9.88
C GLY A 126 5.40 26.25 9.37
N PRO A 127 6.66 25.91 9.71
CA PRO A 127 7.27 24.64 9.33
C PRO A 127 6.51 23.48 9.99
N LYS A 128 6.40 22.36 9.27
CA LYS A 128 5.85 21.14 9.86
C LYS A 128 6.98 20.32 10.49
N HIS A 129 6.74 19.74 11.66
CA HIS A 129 7.64 18.80 12.31
C HIS A 129 7.37 17.38 11.80
N PRO A 130 8.37 16.67 11.23
CA PRO A 130 8.21 15.28 10.85
C PRO A 130 8.25 14.37 12.09
N TYR A 131 7.34 13.42 12.14
CA TYR A 131 7.33 12.32 13.10
C TYR A 131 7.59 11.02 12.35
N TRP A 132 8.45 10.17 12.92
CA TRP A 132 8.64 8.78 12.51
C TRP A 132 7.81 7.91 13.46
N ILE A 133 6.85 7.18 12.93
CA ILE A 133 5.93 6.36 13.71
C ILE A 133 6.15 4.91 13.33
N HIS A 134 6.50 4.09 14.32
CA HIS A 134 6.90 2.70 14.14
C HIS A 134 6.54 1.86 15.39
N PRO A 135 6.51 0.52 15.27
CA PRO A 135 6.37 -0.38 16.42
C PRO A 135 7.48 -0.21 17.45
N GLU A 136 7.13 -0.29 18.73
CA GLU A 136 8.10 -0.19 19.85
C GLU A 136 9.10 -1.35 19.86
N ASP A 137 8.68 -2.53 19.43
CA ASP A 137 9.51 -3.74 19.34
C ASP A 137 10.46 -3.77 18.13
N GLY A 138 10.42 -2.74 17.27
CA GLY A 138 11.21 -2.70 16.04
C GLY A 138 10.77 -3.69 14.96
N GLY A 139 9.63 -4.36 15.16
CA GLY A 139 8.99 -5.22 14.17
C GLY A 139 8.45 -4.43 12.98
N PRO A 140 8.12 -5.11 11.88
CA PRO A 140 7.42 -4.49 10.77
C PRO A 140 5.92 -4.33 11.05
N LEU A 141 5.32 -3.36 10.37
CA LEU A 141 3.88 -3.18 10.23
C LEU A 141 3.38 -3.94 8.99
N ALA A 142 2.22 -4.56 9.12
CA ALA A 142 1.41 -4.99 7.99
C ALA A 142 0.28 -3.97 7.77
N LEU A 143 0.46 -3.01 6.87
CA LEU A 143 -0.59 -2.02 6.60
C LEU A 143 -1.67 -2.63 5.71
N ALA A 144 -2.94 -2.50 6.09
CA ALA A 144 -4.06 -2.94 5.29
C ALA A 144 -4.10 -2.16 3.97
N GLY A 145 -4.09 -2.87 2.85
CA GLY A 145 -4.12 -2.28 1.52
C GLY A 145 -5.14 -2.93 0.60
N LEU A 146 -5.43 -2.24 -0.49
CA LEU A 146 -6.16 -2.77 -1.64
C LEU A 146 -5.31 -2.65 -2.88
N PHE A 147 -5.41 -3.61 -3.79
CA PHE A 147 -4.69 -3.54 -5.06
C PHE A 147 -5.62 -3.68 -6.26
N GLU A 148 -5.15 -3.23 -7.42
CA GLU A 148 -5.84 -3.36 -8.70
C GLU A 148 -4.87 -3.80 -9.79
N PHE A 149 -5.43 -4.52 -10.75
CA PHE A 149 -4.81 -4.72 -12.05
C PHE A 149 -5.41 -3.71 -13.02
N TRP A 150 -4.56 -2.84 -13.55
CA TRP A 150 -4.96 -1.87 -14.56
C TRP A 150 -4.32 -2.23 -15.90
N ARG A 151 -5.16 -2.32 -16.93
CA ARG A 151 -4.75 -2.56 -18.32
C ARG A 151 -4.67 -1.21 -19.01
N ASP A 152 -3.46 -0.78 -19.38
CA ASP A 152 -3.26 0.50 -20.05
C ASP A 152 -3.97 0.50 -21.41
N PRO A 153 -4.99 1.36 -21.62
CA PRO A 153 -5.73 1.40 -22.88
C PRO A 153 -4.92 2.07 -24.01
N ALA A 154 -3.83 2.77 -23.69
CA ALA A 154 -2.97 3.41 -24.69
C ALA A 154 -1.90 2.45 -25.26
N ARG A 155 -1.74 1.25 -24.68
CA ARG A 155 -0.76 0.24 -25.11
C ARG A 155 -1.40 -0.85 -25.96
N ALA A 156 -0.63 -1.35 -26.92
CA ALA A 156 -1.02 -2.44 -27.82
C ALA A 156 -1.31 -3.73 -27.05
N ASP A 157 -2.04 -4.66 -27.68
CA ASP A 157 -2.63 -5.77 -26.94
C ASP A 157 -1.62 -6.75 -26.32
N ASP A 158 -0.49 -6.86 -27.00
CA ASP A 158 0.68 -7.70 -26.78
C ASP A 158 1.84 -6.98 -26.06
N ASP A 159 1.69 -5.71 -25.71
CA ASP A 159 2.74 -4.97 -24.97
C ASP A 159 2.94 -5.58 -23.56
N PRO A 160 4.15 -6.06 -23.21
CA PRO A 160 4.40 -6.68 -21.92
C PRO A 160 4.22 -5.71 -20.74
N GLY A 161 4.39 -4.40 -20.97
CA GLY A 161 4.18 -3.33 -19.99
C GLY A 161 2.75 -2.83 -19.90
N ARG A 162 1.79 -3.50 -20.56
CA ARG A 162 0.39 -3.09 -20.56
C ARG A 162 -0.32 -3.24 -19.22
N TRP A 163 0.06 -4.26 -18.45
CA TRP A 163 -0.54 -4.51 -17.15
C TRP A 163 0.26 -3.82 -16.06
N LEU A 164 -0.45 -3.08 -15.22
CA LEU A 164 0.11 -2.44 -14.05
C LEU A 164 -0.62 -2.94 -12.81
N VAL A 165 0.15 -3.40 -11.82
CA VAL A 165 -0.36 -3.62 -10.47
C VAL A 165 -0.23 -2.31 -9.71
N THR A 166 -1.31 -1.88 -9.07
CA THR A 166 -1.34 -0.65 -8.27
C THR A 166 -1.94 -0.92 -6.91
N THR A 167 -1.55 -0.17 -5.89
CA THR A 167 -2.02 -0.36 -4.51
C THR A 167 -2.40 0.94 -3.83
N THR A 168 -3.23 0.86 -2.80
CA THR A 168 -3.57 1.95 -1.89
C THR A 168 -3.52 1.46 -0.45
N VAL A 169 -3.14 2.33 0.48
CA VAL A 169 -3.15 2.05 1.92
C VAL A 169 -4.49 2.47 2.50
N VAL A 170 -5.11 1.60 3.29
CA VAL A 170 -6.33 1.94 4.03
C VAL A 170 -5.96 2.79 5.23
N THR A 171 -6.71 3.86 5.45
CA THR A 171 -6.54 4.81 6.55
C THR A 171 -7.80 4.88 7.38
N ALA A 172 -7.66 5.08 8.68
CA ALA A 172 -8.76 5.28 9.63
C ALA A 172 -8.62 6.62 10.35
N ASP A 173 -9.69 7.05 11.02
CA ASP A 173 -9.64 8.17 11.94
C ASP A 173 -8.65 7.88 13.07
N ALA A 174 -7.86 8.88 13.43
CA ALA A 174 -6.94 8.85 14.56
C ALA A 174 -7.25 9.92 15.59
N SER A 175 -8.33 10.69 15.41
CA SER A 175 -8.61 11.89 16.22
C SER A 175 -8.83 11.55 17.70
N ALA A 176 -9.36 10.36 17.99
CA ALA A 176 -9.54 9.85 19.34
C ALA A 176 -8.34 9.04 19.88
N ASP A 177 -7.29 8.83 19.08
CA ASP A 177 -6.10 8.11 19.52
C ASP A 177 -5.21 9.04 20.38
N PRO A 178 -4.86 8.67 21.63
CA PRO A 178 -4.12 9.56 22.53
C PRO A 178 -2.68 9.82 22.08
N VAL A 179 -2.10 8.96 21.25
CA VAL A 179 -0.71 9.07 20.77
C VAL A 179 -0.68 9.67 19.36
N LEU A 180 -1.50 9.14 18.46
CA LEU A 180 -1.48 9.50 17.04
C LEU A 180 -2.37 10.71 16.73
N GLY A 181 -3.47 10.90 17.45
CA GLY A 181 -4.40 12.01 17.25
C GLY A 181 -3.76 13.38 17.38
N PRO A 182 -2.90 13.62 18.39
CA PRO A 182 -2.13 14.86 18.49
C PRO A 182 -1.21 15.11 17.29
N VAL A 183 -0.69 14.06 16.64
CA VAL A 183 0.19 14.19 15.47
C VAL A 183 -0.64 14.50 14.22
N HIS A 184 -1.67 13.70 13.95
CA HIS A 184 -2.51 13.84 12.76
C HIS A 184 -3.87 13.14 12.93
N ALA A 185 -4.95 13.73 12.41
CA ALA A 185 -6.32 13.21 12.52
C ALA A 185 -6.59 11.87 11.80
N ARG A 186 -5.59 11.30 11.12
CA ARG A 186 -5.70 10.06 10.32
C ARG A 186 -4.44 9.25 10.47
N ARG A 187 -4.59 7.93 10.47
CA ARG A 187 -3.49 6.95 10.49
C ARG A 187 -3.71 5.87 9.43
N PRO A 188 -2.65 5.22 8.93
CA PRO A 188 -2.82 3.95 8.22
C PRO A 188 -3.42 2.89 9.16
N VAL A 189 -4.16 1.95 8.61
CA VAL A 189 -4.65 0.78 9.35
C VAL A 189 -3.54 -0.26 9.37
N ALA A 190 -2.87 -0.41 10.51
CA ALA A 190 -1.95 -1.52 10.77
C ALA A 190 -2.71 -2.72 11.34
N LEU A 191 -2.32 -3.93 10.93
CA LEU A 191 -2.92 -5.22 11.35
C LEU A 191 -2.01 -5.99 12.30
#